data_AF-A0AAX2S4M0-F1
#
_entry.id   AF-A0AAX2S4M0-F1
#
_cell.length_a   1.000
_cell.length_b   1.000
_cell.length_c   1.000
_cell.angle_alpha   90.00
_cell.angle_beta   90.00
_cell.angle_gamma   90.00
#
_symmetry.space_group_name_H-M   'P 1'
#
loop_
_entity.id
_entity.type
_entity.pdbx_description
1 polymer ?
#
loop_
_entity_poly.entity_id
_entity_poly.type
_entity_poly.pdbx_seq_one_letter_code
_entity_poly.pdbx_strand_id
1 'polypeptide(L)'
;MYYDNNVSQNLADWEDILYHFNATIEDSEVWEVARSFKEIPHFGNIYQSLVIGRLESLFFEHIGLEESDERIKVFTFVNGLDSHFCINGEAINTLDEFMAKVEEIKSTLH
;
A
#
# COMPACT_ATOMS: atom_id res chain seq x y z
N MET A 1 7.00 -5.89 -15.19
CA MET A 1 7.77 -5.92 -13.93
C MET A 1 8.11 -7.39 -13.63
N TYR A 2 9.28 -7.74 -13.09
CA TYR A 2 9.78 -9.13 -13.03
C TYR A 2 9.21 -10.01 -11.89
N TYR A 3 8.03 -9.71 -11.35
CA TYR A 3 7.47 -10.39 -10.16
C TYR A 3 6.24 -11.30 -10.47
N ASP A 4 6.01 -11.57 -11.75
CA ASP A 4 4.72 -11.92 -12.38
C ASP A 4 3.98 -13.20 -11.96
N ASN A 5 4.48 -14.05 -11.07
CA ASN A 5 3.83 -15.34 -10.83
C ASN A 5 3.08 -15.50 -9.51
N ASN A 6 3.14 -14.53 -8.58
CA ASN A 6 2.49 -14.64 -7.26
C ASN A 6 2.30 -13.24 -6.64
N VAL A 7 1.45 -12.42 -7.24
CA VAL A 7 1.09 -11.09 -6.72
C VAL A 7 -0.42 -10.91 -6.74
N SER A 8 -0.92 -9.99 -5.91
CA SER A 8 -2.32 -9.62 -5.85
C SER A 8 -2.82 -9.14 -7.20
N GLN A 9 -4.07 -9.48 -7.54
CA GLN A 9 -4.76 -8.95 -8.71
C GLN A 9 -4.95 -7.42 -8.64
N ASN A 10 -4.93 -6.83 -7.44
CA ASN A 10 -5.10 -5.40 -7.21
C ASN A 10 -3.78 -4.63 -7.29
N LEU A 11 -2.64 -5.31 -7.51
CA LEU A 11 -1.33 -4.66 -7.48
C LEU A 11 -1.22 -3.54 -8.53
N ALA A 12 -1.75 -3.76 -9.73
CA ALA A 12 -1.71 -2.74 -10.79
C ALA A 12 -2.51 -1.48 -10.39
N ASP A 13 -3.68 -1.64 -9.79
CA ASP A 13 -4.50 -0.51 -9.35
C ASP A 13 -3.79 0.26 -8.19
N TRP A 14 -3.12 -0.46 -7.30
CA TRP A 14 -2.30 0.16 -6.26
C TRP A 14 -1.10 0.93 -6.81
N GLU A 15 -0.43 0.38 -7.83
CA GLU A 15 0.66 1.07 -8.53
C GLU A 15 0.15 2.36 -9.21
N ASP A 16 -1.05 2.32 -9.80
CA ASP A 16 -1.67 3.48 -10.44
C ASP A 16 -1.94 4.62 -9.43
N ILE A 17 -2.36 4.29 -8.20
CA ILE A 17 -2.48 5.27 -7.12
C ILE A 17 -1.11 5.91 -6.85
N LEU A 18 -0.07 5.10 -6.59
CA LEU A 18 1.27 5.62 -6.29
C LEU A 18 1.85 6.46 -7.43
N TYR A 19 1.63 6.02 -8.67
CA TYR A 19 2.04 6.75 -9.87
C TYR A 19 1.37 8.12 -9.97
N HIS A 20 0.06 8.20 -9.66
CA HIS A 20 -0.67 9.47 -9.65
C HIS A 20 -0.03 10.52 -8.73
N PHE A 21 0.52 10.07 -7.60
CA PHE A 21 1.16 10.93 -6.61
C PHE A 21 2.70 10.98 -6.71
N ASN A 22 3.27 10.41 -7.78
CA ASN A 22 4.72 10.33 -7.98
C ASN A 22 5.47 9.69 -6.79
N ALA A 23 4.87 8.65 -6.23
CA ALA A 23 5.33 7.90 -5.05
C ALA A 23 5.59 6.43 -5.37
N THR A 24 5.99 6.12 -6.61
CA THR A 24 6.27 4.75 -7.08
C THR A 24 7.41 4.10 -6.31
N ILE A 25 7.41 2.75 -6.25
CA ILE A 25 8.50 1.97 -5.66
C ILE A 25 9.61 1.76 -6.69
N GLU A 26 10.85 2.01 -6.29
CA GLU A 26 12.03 1.68 -7.11
C GLU A 26 12.53 0.26 -6.85
N ASP A 27 13.12 -0.39 -7.87
CA ASP A 27 13.73 -1.72 -7.72
C ASP A 27 14.84 -1.73 -6.65
N SER A 28 15.57 -0.62 -6.48
CA SER A 28 16.60 -0.43 -5.46
C SER A 28 16.06 -0.70 -4.05
N GLU A 29 14.85 -0.22 -3.74
CA GLU A 29 14.18 -0.40 -2.45
C GLU A 29 13.86 -1.88 -2.18
N VAL A 30 13.39 -2.60 -3.21
CA VAL A 30 13.12 -4.04 -3.11
C VAL A 30 14.41 -4.80 -2.79
N TRP A 31 15.50 -4.46 -3.50
CA TRP A 31 16.81 -5.07 -3.27
C TRP A 31 17.37 -4.76 -1.88
N GLU A 32 17.16 -3.55 -1.37
CA GLU A 32 17.55 -3.14 -0.02
C GLU A 32 16.87 -3.96 1.07
N VAL A 33 15.58 -4.25 0.90
CA VAL A 33 14.87 -5.14 1.83
C VAL A 33 15.34 -6.57 1.65
N ALA A 34 15.44 -7.07 0.41
CA ALA A 34 15.77 -8.47 0.14
C ALA A 34 17.13 -8.89 0.72
N ARG A 35 18.14 -8.02 0.64
CA ARG A 35 19.50 -8.28 1.17
C ARG A 35 19.60 -8.35 2.69
N SER A 36 18.55 -7.99 3.42
CA SER A 36 18.48 -8.16 4.88
C SER A 36 18.12 -9.59 5.30
N PHE A 37 17.56 -10.40 4.39
CA PHE A 37 17.16 -11.77 4.66
C PHE A 37 18.35 -12.74 4.55
N LYS A 38 18.38 -13.74 5.44
CA LYS A 38 19.39 -14.81 5.42
C LYS A 38 19.15 -15.83 4.30
N GLU A 39 17.90 -16.01 3.94
CA GLU A 39 17.43 -16.90 2.87
C GLU A 39 16.79 -16.06 1.76
N ILE A 40 16.71 -16.60 0.54
CA ILE A 40 16.14 -15.87 -0.59
C ILE A 40 14.64 -15.64 -0.32
N PRO A 41 14.19 -14.38 -0.17
CA PRO A 41 12.80 -14.08 0.13
C PRO A 41 11.93 -14.13 -1.14
N HIS A 42 10.61 -14.10 -0.96
CA HIS A 42 9.67 -13.91 -2.06
C HIS A 42 9.65 -12.44 -2.47
N PHE A 43 10.36 -12.08 -3.55
CA PHE A 43 10.47 -10.70 -4.02
C PHE A 43 9.12 -10.04 -4.30
N GLY A 44 8.14 -10.79 -4.83
CA GLY A 44 6.78 -10.28 -5.04
C GLY A 44 6.08 -9.88 -3.73
N ASN A 45 6.40 -10.53 -2.61
CA ASN A 45 5.84 -10.14 -1.31
C ASN A 45 6.52 -8.87 -0.81
N ILE A 46 7.85 -8.77 -0.97
CA ILE A 46 8.59 -7.55 -0.61
C ILE A 46 8.02 -6.35 -1.37
N TYR A 47 7.88 -6.48 -2.68
CA TYR A 47 7.36 -5.40 -3.51
C TYR A 47 5.94 -4.98 -3.09
N GLN A 48 5.02 -5.93 -2.92
CA GLN A 48 3.66 -5.64 -2.47
C GLN A 48 3.62 -4.99 -1.08
N SER A 49 4.48 -5.44 -0.15
CA SER A 49 4.60 -4.81 1.18
C SER A 49 5.09 -3.38 1.09
N LEU A 50 6.03 -3.08 0.18
CA LEU A 50 6.50 -1.71 -0.05
C LEU A 50 5.40 -0.83 -0.67
N VAL A 51 4.68 -1.34 -1.68
CA VAL A 51 3.55 -0.65 -2.31
C VAL A 51 2.47 -0.30 -1.27
N ILE A 52 1.99 -1.29 -0.51
CA ILE A 52 0.94 -1.09 0.50
C ILE A 52 1.43 -0.15 1.61
N GLY A 53 2.67 -0.31 2.09
CA GLY A 53 3.24 0.60 3.08
C GLY A 53 3.28 2.04 2.58
N ARG A 54 3.58 2.26 1.29
CA ARG A 54 3.56 3.60 0.71
C ARG A 54 2.15 4.17 0.57
N LEU A 55 1.18 3.33 0.22
CA LEU A 55 -0.24 3.74 0.19
C LEU A 55 -0.72 4.17 1.56
N GLU A 56 -0.34 3.44 2.61
CA GLU A 56 -0.64 3.80 4.00
C GLU A 56 -0.06 5.17 4.37
N SER A 57 1.25 5.39 4.16
CA SER A 57 1.88 6.68 4.44
C SER A 57 1.24 7.83 3.64
N LEU A 58 0.98 7.60 2.36
CA LEU A 58 0.34 8.59 1.48
C LEU A 58 -1.08 8.93 1.95
N PHE A 59 -1.84 7.92 2.42
CA PHE A 59 -3.18 8.10 2.96
C PHE A 59 -3.16 9.03 4.18
N PHE A 60 -2.25 8.76 5.13
CA PHE A 60 -2.09 9.56 6.34
C PHE A 60 -1.62 11.00 6.04
N GLU A 61 -0.67 11.17 5.10
CA GLU A 61 -0.26 12.49 4.61
C GLU A 61 -1.47 13.28 4.08
N HIS A 62 -2.33 12.63 3.29
CA HIS A 62 -3.47 13.30 2.68
C HIS A 62 -4.51 13.74 3.69
N ILE A 63 -4.79 12.95 4.73
CA ILE A 63 -5.73 13.32 5.80
C ILE A 63 -5.10 14.21 6.88
N GLY A 64 -3.79 14.45 6.82
CA GLY A 64 -3.07 15.31 7.77
C GLY A 64 -2.99 14.73 9.18
N LEU A 65 -2.93 13.40 9.31
CA LEU A 65 -2.79 12.69 10.57
C LEU A 65 -1.50 11.87 10.59
N GLU A 66 -1.04 11.52 11.79
CA GLU A 66 0.06 10.57 11.98
C GLU A 66 -0.44 9.14 11.78
N GLU A 67 0.40 8.24 11.24
CA GLU A 67 0.06 6.82 11.04
C GLU A 67 -0.35 6.08 12.33
N SER A 68 0.04 6.63 13.48
CA SER A 68 -0.31 6.11 14.81
C SER A 68 -1.70 6.54 15.33
N ASP A 69 -2.47 7.32 14.57
CA ASP A 69 -3.77 7.82 15.01
C ASP A 69 -4.83 6.70 15.11
N GLU A 70 -5.22 6.38 16.34
CA GLU A 70 -6.14 5.26 16.65
C GLU A 70 -7.57 5.42 16.09
N ARG A 71 -7.94 6.61 15.59
CA ARG A 71 -9.23 6.84 14.93
C ARG A 71 -9.31 6.14 13.58
N ILE A 72 -8.16 5.89 12.95
CA ILE A 72 -8.06 5.26 11.63
C ILE A 72 -7.59 3.83 11.82
N LYS A 73 -8.42 2.87 11.41
CA LYS A 73 -8.08 1.45 11.49
C LYS A 73 -7.53 0.99 10.15
N VAL A 74 -6.21 0.85 10.06
CA VAL A 74 -5.57 0.25 8.90
C VAL A 74 -5.42 -1.25 9.10
N PHE A 75 -5.80 -2.03 8.09
CA PHE A 75 -5.50 -3.45 8.01
C PHE A 75 -4.75 -3.74 6.72
N THR A 76 -3.54 -4.28 6.86
CA THR A 76 -2.71 -4.71 5.73
C THR A 76 -2.40 -6.19 5.85
N PHE A 77 -2.38 -6.88 4.71
CA PHE A 77 -1.95 -8.26 4.62
C PHE A 77 -1.26 -8.49 3.29
N VAL A 78 -0.14 -9.22 3.29
CA VAL A 78 0.59 -9.56 2.07
C VAL A 78 0.93 -11.05 2.05
N ASN A 79 0.47 -11.70 1.00
CA ASN A 79 0.89 -13.03 0.62
C ASN A 79 0.82 -13.14 -0.91
N GLY A 80 1.64 -14.02 -1.50
CA GLY A 80 1.73 -14.19 -2.95
C GLY A 80 0.45 -14.69 -3.64
N LEU A 81 -0.62 -14.95 -2.88
CA LEU A 81 -1.93 -15.38 -3.37
C LEU A 81 -3.05 -14.41 -3.01
N ASP A 82 -2.88 -13.62 -1.95
CA ASP A 82 -3.93 -12.79 -1.38
C ASP A 82 -3.27 -11.65 -0.59
N SER A 83 -3.57 -10.41 -0.97
CA SER A 83 -3.07 -9.22 -0.28
C SER A 83 -4.19 -8.20 -0.15
N HIS A 84 -4.20 -7.48 0.97
CA HIS A 84 -5.25 -6.55 1.35
C HIS A 84 -4.66 -5.23 1.82
N PHE A 85 -5.29 -4.14 1.41
CA PHE A 85 -5.12 -2.81 1.98
C PHE A 85 -6.50 -2.27 2.31
N CYS A 86 -6.81 -2.17 3.60
CA CYS A 86 -8.12 -1.76 4.07
C CYS A 86 -8.02 -0.60 5.06
N ILE A 87 -8.92 0.38 4.92
CA ILE A 87 -9.06 1.51 5.83
C ILE A 87 -10.46 1.47 6.43
N ASN A 88 -10.56 1.47 7.75
CA ASN A 88 -11.81 1.36 8.50
C ASN A 88 -12.69 0.16 8.09
N GLY A 89 -12.04 -0.93 7.65
CA GLY A 89 -12.71 -2.16 7.22
C GLY A 89 -13.14 -2.19 5.76
N GLU A 90 -12.90 -1.12 5.00
CA GLU A 90 -13.17 -1.06 3.56
C GLU A 90 -11.89 -1.28 2.77
N ALA A 91 -11.95 -2.16 1.77
CA ALA A 91 -10.84 -2.42 0.87
C ALA A 91 -10.62 -1.21 -0.05
N ILE A 92 -9.37 -0.77 -0.17
CA ILE A 92 -8.96 0.32 -1.04
C ILE A 92 -8.10 -0.27 -2.14
N ASN A 93 -8.65 -0.36 -3.35
CA ASN A 93 -7.97 -0.96 -4.50
C ASN A 93 -7.68 0.08 -5.57
N THR A 94 -8.61 1.01 -5.79
CA THR A 94 -8.51 2.00 -6.86
C THR A 94 -8.25 3.42 -6.36
N LEU A 95 -7.79 4.30 -7.25
CA LEU A 95 -7.61 5.73 -6.96
C LEU A 95 -8.91 6.42 -6.52
N ASP A 96 -10.04 6.07 -7.15
CA ASP A 96 -11.34 6.64 -6.78
C ASP A 96 -11.75 6.23 -5.36
N GLU A 97 -11.57 4.96 -4.99
CA GLU A 97 -11.82 4.46 -3.63
C GLU A 97 -10.89 5.14 -2.61
N PHE A 98 -9.61 5.29 -2.95
CA PHE A 98 -8.63 5.97 -2.11
C PHE A 98 -9.02 7.42 -1.82
N MET A 99 -9.32 8.18 -2.88
CA MET A 99 -9.70 9.60 -2.74
C MET A 99 -11.05 9.76 -2.06
N ALA A 100 -12.03 8.89 -2.35
CA ALA A 100 -13.32 8.90 -1.67
C ALA A 100 -13.13 8.69 -0.16
N LYS A 101 -12.28 7.75 0.25
CA LYS A 101 -12.01 7.48 1.67
C LYS A 101 -11.27 8.63 2.35
N VAL A 102 -10.31 9.27 1.67
CA VAL A 102 -9.62 10.48 2.16
C VAL A 102 -10.64 11.60 2.45
N GLU A 103 -11.52 11.89 1.50
CA GLU A 103 -12.51 12.96 1.63
C GLU A 103 -13.56 12.64 2.71
N GLU A 104 -14.00 11.39 2.79
CA GLU A 104 -14.87 10.92 3.88
C GLU A 104 -14.25 11.20 5.24
N ILE A 105 -13.01 10.75 5.48
CA ILE A 105 -12.35 10.91 6.78
C ILE A 105 -12.16 12.40 7.09
N LYS A 106 -11.67 13.20 6.14
CA LYS A 106 -11.54 14.66 6.32
C LYS A 106 -12.85 15.32 6.71
N SER A 107 -13.97 14.92 6.10
CA SER A 107 -15.29 15.48 6.42
C SER A 107 -15.73 15.18 7.86
N THR A 108 -15.22 14.09 8.46
CA THR A 108 -15.52 13.69 9.84
C THR A 108 -14.55 14.24 10.89
N LEU A 109 -13.40 14.79 10.46
CA LEU A 109 -12.42 15.41 11.35
C LEU A 109 -12.79 16.86 11.72
N HIS A 110 -13.79 17.44 11.06
CA HIS A 110 -14.36 18.77 11.33
C HIS A 110 -15.66 18.69 12.15
#